data_AF-A0AAD8VS89-F1
#
_entry.id   AF-A0AAD8VS89-F1
#
_cell.length_a   1.000
_cell.length_b   1.000
_cell.length_c   1.000
_cell.angle_alpha   90.00
_cell.angle_beta   90.00
_cell.angle_gamma   90.00
#
_symmetry.space_group_name_H-M   'P 1'
#
loop_
_entity.id
_entity.type
_entity.pdbx_description
1 polymer ?
#
loop_
_entity_poly.entity_id
_entity_poly.type
_entity_poly.pdbx_seq_one_letter_code
_entity_poly.pdbx_strand_id
1 'polypeptide(L)'
;MGHYKIAVTALCFFLLVTMGFGKKHTPCEGPSKTFKGDLCEDTACNAACISEDYKAGFCKVVRDVGCLCTNNCHDSKPSISLN
;
A
#
# COMPACT_ATOMS: atom_id res chain seq x y z
N MET A 1 41.38 -21.21 7.37
CA MET A 1 40.46 -20.10 7.74
C MET A 1 39.73 -19.62 6.49
N GLY A 2 38.41 -19.82 6.33
CA GLY A 2 37.73 -19.32 5.11
C GLY A 2 36.20 -19.34 5.10
N HIS A 3 35.55 -20.26 5.82
CA HIS A 3 34.10 -20.46 5.66
C HIS A 3 33.22 -19.40 6.37
N TYR A 4 33.70 -18.76 7.44
CA TYR A 4 32.90 -17.77 8.18
C TYR A 4 32.61 -16.50 7.38
N LYS A 5 33.52 -16.11 6.48
CA LYS A 5 33.37 -14.89 5.66
C LYS A 5 32.21 -15.05 4.69
N ILE A 6 32.07 -16.22 4.07
CA ILE A 6 31.01 -16.54 3.10
C ILE A 6 29.64 -16.57 3.78
N ALA A 7 29.57 -17.16 4.98
CA ALA A 7 28.34 -17.24 5.76
C ALA A 7 27.81 -15.85 6.14
N VAL A 8 28.70 -14.94 6.54
CA VAL A 8 28.32 -13.55 6.89
C VAL A 8 27.80 -12.79 5.67
N THR A 9 28.48 -12.90 4.52
CA THR A 9 28.04 -12.21 3.30
C THR A 9 26.69 -12.72 2.80
N ALA A 10 26.45 -14.03 2.87
CA ALA A 10 25.19 -14.65 2.48
C ALA A 10 24.03 -14.21 3.40
N LEU A 11 24.28 -14.13 4.71
CA LEU A 11 23.29 -13.68 5.69
C LEU A 11 22.91 -12.21 5.45
N CYS A 12 23.89 -11.33 5.17
CA CYS A 12 23.63 -9.93 4.86
C CYS A 12 22.79 -9.75 3.57
N PHE A 13 23.07 -10.53 2.52
CA PHE A 13 22.26 -10.50 1.30
C PHE A 13 20.82 -10.96 1.55
N PHE A 14 20.62 -12.01 2.35
CA PHE A 14 19.28 -12.49 2.72
C PHE A 14 18.47 -11.45 3.50
N LEU A 15 19.12 -10.72 4.41
CA LEU A 15 18.46 -9.65 5.18
C LEU A 15 18.07 -8.46 4.31
N LEU A 16 18.91 -8.07 3.35
CA LEU A 16 18.61 -6.97 2.43
C LEU A 16 17.43 -7.29 1.49
N VAL A 17 17.35 -8.53 0.99
CA VAL A 17 16.24 -8.95 0.11
C VAL A 17 14.91 -9.04 0.88
N THR A 18 14.94 -9.44 2.15
CA THR A 18 13.72 -9.56 2.96
C THR A 18 13.22 -8.22 3.51
N MET A 19 14.11 -7.28 3.84
CA MET A 19 13.72 -5.94 4.33
C MET A 19 13.32 -4.95 3.23
N GLY A 20 13.72 -5.18 1.97
CA GLY A 20 13.47 -4.27 0.85
C GLY A 20 12.01 -4.13 0.41
N PHE A 21 11.13 -5.05 0.82
CA PHE A 21 9.69 -4.97 0.59
C PHE A 21 8.98 -4.35 1.80
N GLY A 22 9.41 -3.15 2.18
CA GLY A 22 8.61 -2.32 3.09
C GLY A 22 7.26 -2.06 2.42
N LYS A 23 6.17 -2.56 3.02
CA LYS A 23 4.80 -2.18 2.66
C LYS A 23 4.78 -0.67 2.50
N LYS A 24 4.54 -0.19 1.28
CA LYS A 24 4.31 1.24 1.04
C LYS A 24 3.23 1.65 2.04
N HIS A 25 3.54 2.64 2.88
CA HIS A 25 2.56 3.26 3.76
C HIS A 25 1.55 3.96 2.84
N THR A 26 0.55 3.24 2.33
CA THR A 26 -0.54 3.85 1.59
C THR A 26 -1.30 4.72 2.58
N PRO A 27 -1.48 6.02 2.28
CA PRO A 27 -2.17 6.93 3.19
C PRO A 27 -3.60 6.45 3.41
N CYS A 28 -4.21 6.91 4.49
CA CYS A 28 -5.53 6.47 4.90
C CYS A 28 -6.60 6.76 3.87
N GLU A 29 -6.49 7.91 3.21
CA GLU A 29 -7.35 8.33 2.13
C GLU A 29 -6.49 9.06 1.09
N GLY A 30 -6.85 8.97 -0.18
CA GLY A 30 -6.18 9.70 -1.24
C GLY A 30 -6.91 9.58 -2.58
N PRO A 31 -6.74 10.55 -3.49
CA PRO A 31 -7.27 10.42 -4.84
C PRO A 31 -6.58 9.28 -5.59
N SER A 32 -7.33 8.53 -6.39
CA SER A 32 -6.75 7.51 -7.27
C SER A 32 -5.82 8.16 -8.30
N LYS A 33 -4.64 7.56 -8.53
CA LYS A 33 -3.69 8.02 -9.57
C LYS A 33 -3.85 7.23 -10.86
N THR A 34 -4.53 6.08 -10.81
CA THR A 34 -4.71 5.17 -11.95
C THR A 34 -6.09 5.29 -12.59
N PHE A 35 -7.08 5.84 -11.88
CA PHE A 35 -8.42 6.07 -12.42
C PHE A 35 -8.41 7.18 -13.49
N LYS A 36 -8.95 6.86 -14.68
CA LYS A 36 -8.99 7.76 -15.86
C LYS A 36 -10.38 7.86 -16.49
N GLY A 37 -11.45 7.60 -15.74
CA GLY A 37 -12.82 7.71 -16.25
C GLY A 37 -13.32 9.15 -16.26
N ASP A 38 -14.01 9.56 -17.33
CA ASP A 38 -14.74 10.84 -17.40
C ASP A 38 -15.93 10.90 -16.43
N LEU A 39 -16.52 9.74 -16.15
CA LEU A 39 -17.52 9.52 -15.12
C LEU A 39 -16.93 8.62 -14.05
N CYS A 40 -17.03 9.04 -12.79
CA CYS A 40 -16.63 8.18 -11.69
C CYS A 40 -17.69 7.11 -11.48
N GLU A 41 -17.32 5.85 -11.73
CA GLU A 41 -18.15 4.68 -11.49
C GLU A 41 -17.55 3.89 -10.34
N ASP A 42 -18.32 3.65 -9.26
CA ASP A 42 -17.79 3.11 -8.00
C ASP A 42 -17.07 1.77 -8.18
N THR A 43 -17.57 0.89 -9.05
CA THR A 43 -16.95 -0.41 -9.33
C THR A 43 -15.57 -0.25 -9.99
N ALA A 44 -15.45 0.64 -10.98
CA ALA A 44 -14.19 0.92 -11.65
C ALA A 44 -13.22 1.67 -10.73
N CYS A 45 -13.73 2.60 -9.91
CA CYS A 45 -12.95 3.32 -8.91
C CYS A 45 -12.38 2.36 -7.85
N ASN A 46 -13.21 1.46 -7.31
CA ASN A 46 -12.76 0.46 -6.34
C ASN A 46 -11.68 -0.47 -6.91
N ALA A 47 -11.85 -0.94 -8.15
CA ALA A 47 -10.85 -1.79 -8.81
C ALA A 47 -9.50 -1.06 -9.01
N ALA A 48 -9.55 0.23 -9.37
CA ALA A 48 -8.35 1.08 -9.48
C ALA A 48 -7.66 1.24 -8.11
N CYS A 49 -8.42 1.55 -7.06
CA CYS A 49 -7.89 1.70 -5.70
C CYS A 49 -7.27 0.41 -5.13
N ILE A 50 -7.89 -0.75 -5.37
CA ILE A 50 -7.32 -2.05 -4.97
C ILE A 50 -5.98 -2.30 -5.67
N SER A 51 -5.87 -1.91 -6.94
CA SER A 51 -4.62 -2.01 -7.71
C SER A 51 -3.55 -1.02 -7.23
N GLU A 52 -3.93 0.01 -6.47
CA GLU A 52 -3.03 1.00 -5.86
C GLU A 52 -2.70 0.69 -4.38
N ASP A 53 -2.95 -0.55 -3.92
CA ASP A 53 -2.75 -0.98 -2.52
C ASP A 53 -3.67 -0.29 -1.49
N TYR A 54 -4.86 0.14 -1.92
CA TYR A 54 -5.94 0.56 -1.01
C TYR A 54 -6.96 -0.56 -0.77
N LYS A 55 -7.70 -0.49 0.35
CA LYS A 55 -8.75 -1.47 0.68
C LYS A 55 -10.05 -1.26 -0.08
N ALA A 56 -10.38 -0.01 -0.39
CA ALA A 56 -11.62 0.34 -1.07
C ALA A 56 -11.47 1.65 -1.86
N GLY A 57 -12.39 1.88 -2.79
CA GLY A 57 -12.55 3.15 -3.48
C GLY A 57 -14.02 3.51 -3.66
N PHE A 58 -14.32 4.81 -3.64
CA PHE A 58 -15.66 5.32 -3.90
C PHE A 58 -15.60 6.68 -4.59
N CYS A 59 -16.66 6.99 -5.33
CA CYS A 59 -16.78 8.25 -6.03
C CYS A 59 -17.18 9.36 -5.07
N LYS A 60 -16.42 10.45 -5.06
CA LYS A 60 -16.68 11.60 -4.21
C LYS A 60 -16.69 12.88 -5.03
N VAL A 61 -17.68 13.73 -4.75
CA VAL A 61 -17.78 15.08 -5.34
C VAL A 61 -17.18 16.07 -4.35
N VAL A 62 -15.91 16.46 -4.55
CA VAL A 62 -15.27 17.47 -3.68
C VAL A 62 -15.10 18.81 -4.41
N ARG A 63 -14.66 18.78 -5.67
CA ARG A 63 -14.61 19.95 -6.58
C ARG A 63 -14.92 19.53 -8.02
N ASP A 64 -14.42 18.36 -8.40
CA ASP A 64 -14.83 17.56 -9.56
C ASP A 64 -15.22 16.16 -9.06
N VAL A 65 -16.07 15.44 -9.81
CA VAL A 65 -16.36 14.03 -9.56
C VAL A 65 -15.05 13.24 -9.73
N GLY A 66 -14.56 12.66 -8.64
CA GLY A 66 -13.27 11.95 -8.63
C GLY A 66 -13.31 10.68 -7.81
N CYS A 67 -12.45 9.73 -8.18
CA CYS A 67 -12.28 8.48 -7.45
C CYS A 67 -11.40 8.70 -6.21
N LEU A 68 -11.94 8.43 -5.02
CA LEU A 68 -11.22 8.52 -3.75
C LEU A 68 -10.97 7.11 -3.21
N CYS A 69 -9.71 6.79 -2.95
CA CYS A 69 -9.27 5.55 -2.35
C CYS A 69 -9.13 5.68 -0.84
N THR A 70 -9.46 4.61 -0.10
CA THR A 70 -9.36 4.57 1.37
C THR A 70 -8.85 3.23 1.87
N ASN A 71 -8.15 3.28 3.00
CA ASN A 71 -7.66 2.15 3.77
C ASN A 71 -8.41 1.93 5.08
N ASN A 72 -9.49 2.68 5.34
CA ASN A 72 -10.28 2.59 6.58
C ASN A 72 -9.42 2.68 7.85
N CYS A 73 -8.47 3.62 7.89
CA CYS A 73 -7.55 3.76 9.02
C CYS A 73 -8.22 4.05 10.36
N HIS A 74 -9.48 4.50 10.38
CA HIS A 74 -10.21 4.75 11.61
C HIS A 74 -10.55 3.46 12.39
N ASP A 75 -10.47 2.28 11.77
CA ASP A 75 -10.65 0.97 12.43
C ASP A 75 -9.34 0.32 12.87
N SER A 76 -8.20 0.94 12.61
CA SER A 76 -6.90 0.44 13.04
C SER A 76 -6.60 0.89 14.47
N LYS A 77 -7.27 0.26 15.45
CA LYS A 77 -6.74 0.23 16.81
C LYS A 77 -5.28 -0.26 16.72
N PRO A 78 -4.27 0.48 17.21
CA PRO A 78 -2.88 0.05 17.11
C PRO A 78 -2.72 -1.20 17.96
N SER A 79 -2.68 -2.38 17.35
CA SER A 79 -2.14 -3.57 17.98
C SER A 79 -0.63 -3.39 18.04
N ILE A 80 -0.21 -2.68 19.09
CA ILE A 80 1.14 -2.75 19.63
C ILE A 80 1.36 -4.23 19.97
N SER A 81 2.00 -4.98 19.06
CA SER A 81 2.54 -6.29 19.38
C SER A 81 3.92 -6.07 19.98
N LEU A 82 3.94 -5.79 21.28
CA LEU A 82 5.13 -6.00 22.10
C LEU A 82 5.34 -7.51 22.22
N ASN A 83 6.43 -8.03 21.66
CA ASN A 83 7.26 -9.09 22.23
C ASN A 83 8.52 -9.27 21.38
#